data_AF-G0RDD7-F1
#
_entry.id   AF-G0RDD7-F1
#
_cell.length_a   1.000
_cell.length_b   1.000
_cell.length_c   1.000
_cell.angle_alpha   90.00
_cell.angle_beta   90.00
_cell.angle_gamma   90.00
#
_symmetry.space_group_name_H-M   'P 1'
#
loop_
_entity.id
_entity.type
_entity.pdbx_description
1 polymer ?
#
loop_
_entity_poly.entity_id
_entity_poly.type
_entity_poly.pdbx_seq_one_letter_code
_entity_poly.pdbx_strand_id
1 'polypeptide(L)'
;MASAKAQANDKRLVAEVAGKGDYSDEPPADLDLIRARVVLPPNWLVYPSGLELPETLKDIRERYQVWIVSLESTQAFDIYSDSIARLQDAVTAFNQLVHDLRLRKELLAEVLTVQHCSRANKDTRISLKLMSRPEVISQLVGRHDIPAISAALLESLRPHLINSTECLMSLSSNLRMRVNFGILKAVLRKKEIPEVLTYDEFVEAAKTYSVRGGIGLHDRFSEIKLSNHIIKHLLALDGNGGIRLVKDTVKRAYSLTMRLNQLDQKEVWLQDWAGDGDAALPRARMGVAMPTSYLDWVMAAPDMRVDWGLRADEYVVESVPEEFHGLIKELKLKPARYKENGDFLRPAEVIFPRPGGWKDRIKQTRLKTSFVAEIHDTPYLLEISITQIWDKYKTKAKPRTVWGMEIYGKHWDSAMNHVDPISRRKDWGEAQRNVWVGKDPNMWKRFQSFLEVVLHVQKHVQDIPPLTDEDLEHTESEAGE
;
A
#
# COMPACT_ATOMS: atom_id res chain seq x y z
N MET A 1 55.22 -18.45 -22.95
CA MET A 1 55.38 -17.00 -22.70
C MET A 1 54.15 -16.28 -23.23
N ALA A 2 53.40 -15.58 -22.37
CA ALA A 2 52.26 -14.78 -22.80
C ALA A 2 52.75 -13.59 -23.65
N SER A 3 52.04 -13.26 -24.73
CA SER A 3 52.45 -12.17 -25.63
C SER A 3 52.35 -10.81 -24.93
N ALA A 4 53.18 -9.84 -25.33
CA ALA A 4 53.14 -8.47 -24.81
C ALA A 4 51.74 -7.82 -24.93
N LYS A 5 50.96 -8.25 -25.94
CA LYS A 5 49.58 -7.81 -26.15
C LYS A 5 48.60 -8.40 -25.13
N ALA A 6 48.81 -9.65 -24.71
CA ALA A 6 48.03 -10.28 -23.63
C ALA A 6 48.36 -9.64 -22.27
N GLN A 7 49.64 -9.37 -21.99
CA GLN A 7 50.04 -8.67 -20.76
C GLN A 7 49.56 -7.22 -20.71
N ALA A 8 49.49 -6.52 -21.85
CA ALA A 8 48.91 -5.19 -21.92
C ALA A 8 47.38 -5.21 -21.72
N ASN A 9 46.70 -6.23 -22.24
CA ASN A 9 45.25 -6.38 -22.06
C ASN A 9 44.88 -6.81 -20.63
N ASP A 10 45.68 -7.68 -20.00
CA ASP A 10 45.53 -8.04 -18.59
C ASP A 10 45.83 -6.84 -17.68
N LYS A 11 46.88 -6.04 -17.97
CA LYS A 11 47.12 -4.79 -17.23
C LYS A 11 45.99 -3.79 -17.40
N ARG A 12 45.36 -3.74 -18.57
CA ARG A 12 44.22 -2.88 -18.85
C ARG A 12 42.96 -3.37 -18.13
N LEU A 13 42.67 -4.68 -18.12
CA LEU A 13 41.59 -5.27 -17.33
C LEU A 13 41.81 -5.13 -15.83
N VAL A 14 43.04 -5.29 -15.34
CA VAL A 14 43.40 -5.08 -13.93
C VAL A 14 43.26 -3.60 -13.55
N ALA A 15 43.60 -2.66 -14.43
CA ALA A 15 43.36 -1.23 -14.22
C ALA A 15 41.86 -0.85 -14.30
N GLU A 16 41.09 -1.53 -15.14
CA GLU A 16 39.62 -1.33 -15.26
C GLU A 16 38.87 -1.92 -14.06
N VAL A 17 39.39 -3.01 -13.47
CA VAL A 17 38.90 -3.60 -12.22
C VAL A 17 39.38 -2.82 -11.00
N ALA A 18 40.61 -2.28 -11.00
CA ALA A 18 41.13 -1.39 -9.96
C ALA A 18 40.54 0.03 -10.00
N GLY A 19 40.02 0.46 -11.16
CA GLY A 19 39.36 1.77 -11.35
C GLY A 19 37.92 1.84 -10.83
N LYS A 20 37.36 0.73 -10.36
CA LYS A 20 36.19 0.76 -9.45
C LYS A 20 36.71 1.01 -8.04
N GLY A 21 37.15 2.26 -7.78
CA GLY A 21 37.46 2.70 -6.44
C GLY A 21 36.30 2.39 -5.50
N ASP A 22 36.60 2.04 -4.24
CA ASP A 22 35.58 1.95 -3.21
C ASP A 22 35.13 3.37 -2.88
N TYR A 23 33.99 3.79 -3.45
CA TYR A 23 33.39 5.11 -3.21
C TYR A 23 32.59 5.15 -1.90
N SER A 24 32.65 4.07 -1.11
CA SER A 24 31.96 3.95 0.18
C SER A 24 32.73 4.61 1.33
N ASP A 25 34.04 4.75 1.18
CA ASP A 25 34.97 5.27 2.19
C ASP A 25 35.29 6.77 1.99
N GLU A 26 36.24 7.29 2.76
CA GLU A 26 36.73 8.66 2.60
C GLU A 26 37.47 8.86 1.24
N PRO A 27 37.42 10.08 0.67
CA PRO A 27 38.14 10.37 -0.56
C PRO A 27 39.67 10.18 -0.38
N PRO A 28 40.37 9.57 -1.35
CA PRO A 28 41.82 9.40 -1.28
C PRO A 28 42.56 10.74 -1.20
N ALA A 29 43.51 10.85 -0.26
CA ALA A 29 44.24 12.09 0.00
C ALA A 29 45.28 12.45 -1.08
N ASP A 30 45.63 11.50 -1.95
CA ASP A 30 46.64 11.58 -2.99
C ASP A 30 46.09 11.97 -4.37
N LEU A 31 44.76 12.05 -4.51
CA LEU A 31 44.09 12.43 -5.76
C LEU A 31 43.74 13.93 -5.77
N ASP A 32 43.95 14.58 -6.93
CA ASP A 32 43.49 15.95 -7.15
C ASP A 32 41.98 15.93 -7.47
N LEU A 33 41.17 16.09 -6.42
CA LEU A 33 39.71 15.98 -6.49
C LEU A 33 39.03 17.34 -6.49
N ILE A 34 38.02 17.46 -7.35
CA ILE A 34 37.13 18.61 -7.40
C ILE A 34 36.08 18.45 -6.32
N ARG A 35 35.87 19.51 -5.54
CA ARG A 35 34.98 19.51 -4.39
C ARG A 35 33.81 20.47 -4.59
N ALA A 36 32.60 19.97 -4.40
CA ALA A 36 31.40 20.77 -4.23
C ALA A 36 30.89 20.63 -2.79
N ARG A 37 30.59 21.77 -2.14
CA ARG A 37 29.94 21.77 -0.82
C ARG A 37 28.47 22.10 -0.96
N VAL A 38 27.62 21.18 -0.52
CA VAL A 38 26.17 21.39 -0.41
C VAL A 38 25.85 21.72 1.04
N VAL A 39 25.19 22.85 1.29
CA VAL A 39 24.83 23.29 2.64
C VAL A 39 23.32 23.20 2.81
N LEU A 40 22.87 22.49 3.84
CA LEU A 40 21.45 22.36 4.16
C LEU A 40 21.05 23.33 5.30
N PRO A 41 19.80 23.82 5.32
CA PRO A 41 19.34 24.70 6.39
C PRO A 41 19.31 23.97 7.75
N PRO A 42 19.77 24.60 8.85
CA PRO A 42 19.91 24.00 10.18
C PRO A 42 18.59 23.58 10.86
N ASN A 43 17.45 24.00 10.30
CA ASN A 43 16.15 23.83 10.95
C ASN A 43 15.72 22.35 10.95
N TRP A 44 15.52 21.75 12.13
CA TRP A 44 15.05 20.37 12.31
C TRP A 44 13.71 20.05 11.62
N LEU A 45 12.89 21.06 11.32
CA LEU A 45 11.69 20.91 10.50
C LEU A 45 12.04 20.64 9.03
N VAL A 46 13.12 21.26 8.54
CA VAL A 46 13.58 21.28 7.15
C VAL A 46 14.69 20.27 6.88
N TYR A 47 15.42 19.80 7.90
CA TYR A 47 16.46 18.80 7.72
C TYR A 47 15.84 17.41 7.46
N PRO A 48 16.20 16.74 6.34
CA PRO A 48 15.64 15.43 6.01
C PRO A 48 16.17 14.34 6.94
N SER A 49 15.28 13.69 7.69
CA SER A 49 15.63 12.53 8.51
C SER A 49 16.13 11.38 7.61
N GLY A 50 17.22 10.72 8.00
CA GLY A 50 17.80 9.58 7.28
C GLY A 50 18.99 9.91 6.38
N LEU A 51 19.25 11.18 6.08
CA LEU A 51 20.44 11.60 5.33
C LEU A 51 21.76 11.29 6.06
N GLU A 52 21.68 11.07 7.38
CA GLU A 52 22.81 10.68 8.24
C GLU A 52 23.21 9.21 8.06
N LEU A 53 22.37 8.39 7.42
CA LEU A 53 22.66 6.97 7.20
C LEU A 53 23.56 6.81 5.95
N PRO A 54 24.74 6.17 6.06
CA PRO A 54 25.64 5.98 4.92
C PRO A 54 24.98 5.28 3.72
N GLU A 55 24.08 4.34 3.98
CA GLU A 55 23.35 3.59 2.94
C GLU A 55 22.46 4.49 2.08
N THR A 56 21.94 5.59 2.63
CA THR A 56 21.07 6.52 1.89
C THR A 56 21.81 7.25 0.76
N LEU A 57 23.13 7.38 0.87
CA LEU A 57 23.97 8.05 -0.12
C LEU A 57 24.73 7.08 -1.04
N LYS A 58 24.65 5.78 -0.74
CA LYS A 58 25.40 4.72 -1.44
C LYS A 58 25.10 4.69 -2.93
N ASP A 59 23.82 4.75 -3.31
CA ASP A 59 23.40 4.72 -4.72
C ASP A 59 24.01 5.89 -5.51
N ILE A 60 24.12 7.08 -4.90
CA ILE A 60 24.72 8.26 -5.54
C ILE A 60 26.23 8.06 -5.68
N ARG A 61 26.90 7.59 -4.61
CA ARG A 61 28.36 7.32 -4.60
C ARG A 61 28.76 6.34 -5.69
N GLU A 62 28.10 5.19 -5.73
CA GLU A 62 28.40 4.11 -6.68
C GLU A 62 28.10 4.52 -8.13
N ARG A 63 26.96 5.17 -8.34
CA ARG A 63 26.49 5.51 -9.68
C ARG A 63 27.30 6.61 -10.34
N TYR A 64 27.60 7.67 -9.59
CA TYR A 64 28.30 8.83 -10.12
C TYR A 64 29.80 8.77 -9.86
N GLN A 65 30.29 7.72 -9.19
CA GLN A 65 31.71 7.53 -8.87
C GLN A 65 32.25 8.74 -8.10
N VAL A 66 31.55 9.07 -7.01
CA VAL A 66 31.84 10.24 -6.17
C VAL A 66 31.96 9.82 -4.72
N TRP A 67 32.80 10.53 -3.97
CA TRP A 67 32.82 10.42 -2.51
C TRP A 67 31.91 11.49 -1.91
N ILE A 68 31.08 11.11 -0.94
CA ILE A 68 30.18 12.03 -0.23
C ILE A 68 30.47 11.94 1.25
N VAL A 69 30.95 13.04 1.82
CA VAL A 69 31.36 13.14 3.23
C VAL A 69 30.41 14.08 3.96
N SER A 70 29.82 13.59 5.06
CA SER A 70 29.00 14.41 5.96
C SER A 70 29.89 15.24 6.87
N LEU A 71 29.61 16.53 7.00
CA LEU A 71 30.26 17.41 7.96
C LEU A 71 29.32 17.58 9.15
N GLU A 72 29.46 16.68 10.11
CA GLU A 72 28.55 16.54 11.26
C GLU A 72 28.31 17.85 12.02
N SER A 73 29.31 18.75 12.06
CA SER A 73 29.23 20.04 12.75
C SER A 73 28.48 21.15 11.99
N THR A 74 28.18 21.00 10.70
CA THR A 74 27.71 22.12 9.84
C THR A 74 26.49 21.81 8.97
N GLN A 75 25.89 20.61 9.09
CA GLN A 75 24.79 20.16 8.21
C GLN A 75 25.10 20.39 6.72
N ALA A 76 26.36 20.16 6.36
CA ALA A 76 26.87 20.32 5.02
C ALA A 76 27.50 19.01 4.57
N PHE A 77 27.48 18.79 3.27
CA PHE A 77 28.04 17.59 2.64
C PHE A 77 29.07 18.06 1.61
N ASP A 78 30.26 17.50 1.69
CA ASP A 78 31.27 17.67 0.67
C ASP A 78 31.17 16.49 -0.31
N ILE A 79 30.98 16.79 -1.59
CA ILE A 79 30.96 15.83 -2.70
C ILE A 79 32.24 16.01 -3.49
N TYR A 80 32.98 14.91 -3.68
CA TYR A 80 34.26 14.90 -4.38
C TYR A 80 34.19 14.05 -5.64
N SER A 81 34.81 14.52 -6.71
CA SER A 81 34.97 13.76 -7.94
C SER A 81 36.23 14.17 -8.69
N ASP A 82 36.76 13.28 -9.50
CA ASP A 82 37.81 13.55 -10.49
C ASP A 82 37.28 14.30 -11.74
N SER A 83 35.96 14.47 -11.86
CA SER A 83 35.30 15.01 -13.04
C SER A 83 34.19 16.00 -12.68
N ILE A 84 34.23 17.19 -13.31
CA ILE A 84 33.17 18.22 -13.14
C ILE A 84 31.81 17.69 -13.57
N ALA A 85 31.74 16.92 -14.66
CA ALA A 85 30.48 16.38 -15.16
C ALA A 85 29.85 15.40 -14.15
N ARG A 86 30.65 14.45 -13.64
CA ARG A 86 30.20 13.51 -12.59
C ARG A 86 29.79 14.25 -11.32
N LEU A 87 30.54 15.28 -10.94
CA LEU A 87 30.24 16.11 -9.78
C LEU A 87 28.90 16.86 -9.93
N GLN A 88 28.61 17.44 -11.09
CA GLN A 88 27.35 18.12 -11.38
C GLN A 88 26.15 17.17 -11.32
N ASP A 89 26.28 15.99 -11.92
CA ASP A 89 25.24 14.97 -11.89
C ASP A 89 24.99 14.47 -10.45
N ALA A 90 26.07 14.24 -9.68
CA ALA A 90 25.99 13.84 -8.29
C ALA A 90 25.34 14.90 -7.39
N VAL A 91 25.70 16.18 -7.55
CA VAL A 91 25.09 17.29 -6.80
C VAL A 91 23.60 17.40 -7.13
N THR A 92 23.23 17.22 -8.39
CA THR A 92 21.82 17.22 -8.82
C THR A 92 21.05 16.07 -8.18
N ALA A 93 21.60 14.85 -8.21
CA ALA A 93 21.01 13.69 -7.57
C ALA A 93 20.89 13.86 -6.04
N PHE A 94 21.90 14.46 -5.40
CA PHE A 94 21.88 14.75 -3.97
C PHE A 94 20.79 15.76 -3.59
N ASN A 95 20.67 16.86 -4.33
CA ASN A 95 19.62 17.86 -4.09
C ASN A 95 18.22 17.26 -4.26
N GLN A 96 18.05 16.38 -5.25
CA GLN A 96 16.81 15.66 -5.46
C GLN A 96 16.50 14.73 -4.28
N LEU A 97 17.47 13.96 -3.79
CA LEU A 97 17.31 13.10 -2.62
C LEU A 97 16.89 13.89 -1.37
N VAL A 98 17.52 15.04 -1.13
CA VAL A 98 17.17 15.94 -0.02
C VAL A 98 15.72 16.42 -0.14
N HIS A 99 15.30 16.81 -1.34
CA HIS A 99 13.92 17.20 -1.61
C HIS A 99 12.94 16.04 -1.35
N ASP A 100 13.24 14.85 -1.85
CA ASP A 100 12.39 13.66 -1.69
C ASP A 100 12.25 13.26 -0.21
N LEU A 101 13.33 13.30 0.58
CA LEU A 101 13.29 12.99 2.01
C LEU A 101 12.48 14.02 2.82
N ARG A 102 12.48 15.29 2.42
CA ARG A 102 11.63 16.33 3.02
C ARG A 102 10.16 16.05 2.73
N LEU A 103 9.82 15.80 1.46
CA LEU A 103 8.46 15.45 1.06
C LEU A 103 7.95 14.21 1.80
N ARG A 104 8.79 13.17 1.95
CA ARG A 104 8.44 11.97 2.72
C ARG A 104 7.98 12.32 4.12
N LYS A 105 8.72 13.17 4.84
CA LYS A 105 8.36 13.59 6.21
C LYS A 105 7.01 14.30 6.28
N GLU A 106 6.66 15.09 5.27
CA GLU A 106 5.37 15.78 5.18
C GLU A 106 4.22 14.84 4.79
N LEU A 107 4.50 13.80 4.00
CA LEU A 107 3.51 12.87 3.43
C LEU A 107 3.21 11.64 4.30
N LEU A 108 3.94 11.42 5.40
CA LEU A 108 3.69 10.32 6.34
C LEU A 108 2.42 10.49 7.19
N ALA A 109 1.75 11.64 7.11
CA ALA A 109 0.47 11.88 7.79
C ALA A 109 -0.71 11.39 6.94
N GLU A 110 -1.70 10.78 7.59
CA GLU A 110 -2.96 10.39 6.94
C GLU A 110 -3.68 11.65 6.42
N VAL A 111 -4.00 11.68 5.12
CA VAL A 111 -4.80 12.75 4.52
C VAL A 111 -6.26 12.37 4.63
N LEU A 112 -7.00 13.05 5.51
CA LEU A 112 -8.43 12.83 5.67
C LEU A 112 -9.23 13.88 4.89
N THR A 113 -9.98 13.42 3.89
CA THR A 113 -10.85 14.23 3.06
C THR A 113 -12.31 13.79 3.26
N VAL A 114 -13.24 14.74 3.30
CA VAL A 114 -14.67 14.41 3.35
C VAL A 114 -15.24 14.38 1.94
N GLN A 115 -15.84 13.26 1.56
CA GLN A 115 -16.48 13.06 0.27
C GLN A 115 -17.76 13.88 0.18
N HIS A 116 -17.74 14.95 -0.61
CA HIS A 116 -18.89 15.83 -0.84
C HIS A 116 -20.20 15.06 -1.07
N CYS A 117 -21.24 15.43 -0.32
CA CYS A 117 -22.58 14.88 -0.47
C CYS A 117 -23.49 15.91 -1.15
N SER A 118 -23.86 15.67 -2.42
CA SER A 118 -24.76 16.57 -3.17
C SER A 118 -26.19 16.63 -2.61
N ARG A 119 -26.55 15.68 -1.74
CA ARG A 119 -27.86 15.64 -1.06
C ARG A 119 -27.86 16.40 0.27
N ALA A 120 -26.68 16.77 0.78
CA ALA A 120 -26.56 17.53 2.01
C ALA A 120 -26.95 18.99 1.77
N ASN A 121 -27.63 19.57 2.76
CA ASN A 121 -27.95 20.98 2.84
C ASN A 121 -27.35 21.58 4.12
N LYS A 122 -27.53 22.88 4.35
CA LYS A 122 -27.00 23.59 5.53
C LYS A 122 -27.51 23.04 6.87
N ASP A 123 -28.66 22.38 6.86
CA ASP A 123 -29.29 21.77 8.05
C ASP A 123 -28.91 20.30 8.23
N THR A 124 -28.12 19.73 7.31
CA THR A 124 -27.63 18.37 7.44
C THR A 124 -26.67 18.30 8.60
N ARG A 125 -26.91 17.33 9.49
CA ARG A 125 -26.11 17.10 10.69
C ARG A 125 -25.41 15.75 10.59
N ILE A 126 -24.19 15.71 11.09
CA ILE A 126 -23.34 14.52 11.20
C ILE A 126 -23.09 14.26 12.68
N SER A 127 -23.33 13.02 13.11
CA SER A 127 -22.98 12.54 14.44
C SER A 127 -21.54 12.03 14.44
N LEU A 128 -20.68 12.60 15.29
CA LEU A 128 -19.31 12.20 15.53
C LEU A 128 -19.14 11.71 16.98
N LYS A 129 -19.36 10.41 17.19
CA LYS A 129 -19.21 9.75 18.50
C LYS A 129 -17.96 8.90 18.55
N LEU A 130 -17.39 8.76 19.75
CA LEU A 130 -16.22 7.90 19.96
C LEU A 130 -16.53 6.45 19.60
N MET A 131 -15.55 5.78 18.99
CA MET A 131 -15.58 4.38 18.56
C MET A 131 -16.74 4.03 17.62
N SER A 132 -17.45 5.05 17.12
CA SER A 132 -18.58 4.95 16.22
C SER A 132 -18.23 5.61 14.91
N ARG A 133 -18.96 5.22 13.86
CA ARG A 133 -18.82 5.82 12.55
C ARG A 133 -19.42 7.24 12.54
N PRO A 134 -18.78 8.21 11.87
CA PRO A 134 -19.43 9.47 11.53
C PRO A 134 -20.58 9.24 10.55
N GLU A 135 -21.80 9.61 10.94
CA GLU A 135 -23.00 9.32 10.14
C GLU A 135 -23.90 10.54 10.03
N VAL A 136 -24.48 10.74 8.85
CA VAL A 136 -25.53 11.75 8.66
C VAL A 136 -26.78 11.31 9.44
N ILE A 137 -27.25 12.18 10.34
CA ILE A 137 -28.46 11.94 11.14
C ILE A 137 -29.72 12.58 10.53
N SER A 138 -29.55 13.48 9.57
CA SER A 138 -30.65 14.12 8.84
C SER A 138 -31.11 13.27 7.65
N GLN A 139 -32.40 13.33 7.31
CA GLN A 139 -32.88 12.64 6.12
C GLN A 139 -32.29 13.26 4.85
N LEU A 140 -31.64 12.44 4.03
CA LEU A 140 -31.12 12.85 2.73
C LEU A 140 -32.13 12.51 1.63
N VAL A 141 -32.37 13.46 0.73
CA VAL A 141 -33.30 13.30 -0.40
C VAL A 141 -32.54 13.52 -1.71
N GLY A 142 -32.85 12.72 -2.73
CA GLY A 142 -32.24 12.84 -4.06
C GLY A 142 -31.32 11.67 -4.42
N ARG A 143 -30.76 11.72 -5.64
CA ARG A 143 -29.88 10.69 -6.19
C ARG A 143 -28.41 11.02 -5.95
N HIS A 144 -27.58 10.00 -5.81
CA HIS A 144 -26.12 10.16 -5.83
C HIS A 144 -25.64 10.52 -7.23
N ASP A 145 -25.01 11.69 -7.35
CA ASP A 145 -24.35 12.17 -8.56
C ASP A 145 -22.86 11.82 -8.52
N ILE A 146 -22.52 10.62 -8.98
CA ILE A 146 -21.14 10.12 -8.95
C ILE A 146 -20.18 11.03 -9.74
N PRO A 147 -20.48 11.49 -10.96
CA PRO A 147 -19.63 12.44 -11.67
C PRO A 147 -19.37 13.74 -10.92
N ALA A 148 -20.38 14.32 -10.25
CA ALA A 148 -20.18 15.53 -9.45
C ALA A 148 -19.30 15.27 -8.22
N ILE A 149 -19.51 14.13 -7.54
CA ILE A 149 -18.72 13.72 -6.37
C ILE A 149 -17.26 13.45 -6.78
N SER A 150 -17.03 12.76 -7.91
CA SER A 150 -15.70 12.45 -8.43
C SER A 150 -14.93 13.73 -8.80
N ALA A 151 -15.60 14.70 -9.41
CA ALA A 151 -15.02 16.00 -9.76
C ALA A 151 -14.62 16.80 -8.49
N ALA A 152 -15.50 16.84 -7.48
CA ALA A 152 -15.21 17.52 -6.22
C ALA A 152 -14.04 16.88 -5.46
N LEU A 153 -13.98 15.54 -5.42
CA LEU A 153 -12.85 14.81 -4.85
C LEU A 153 -11.56 15.07 -5.62
N LEU A 154 -11.61 15.07 -6.96
CA LEU A 154 -10.44 15.39 -7.79
C LEU A 154 -9.86 16.77 -7.45
N GLU A 155 -10.70 17.80 -7.34
CA GLU A 155 -10.24 19.15 -6.98
C GLU A 155 -9.56 19.17 -5.61
N SER A 156 -10.12 18.47 -4.62
CA SER A 156 -9.53 18.38 -3.29
C SER A 156 -8.23 17.58 -3.25
N LEU A 157 -8.10 16.52 -4.06
CA LEU A 157 -6.97 15.59 -4.02
C LEU A 157 -5.83 15.99 -4.97
N ARG A 158 -6.08 16.87 -5.96
CA ARG A 158 -5.09 17.26 -6.97
C ARG A 158 -3.74 17.70 -6.37
N PRO A 159 -3.68 18.58 -5.34
CA PRO A 159 -2.40 18.99 -4.76
C PRO A 159 -1.68 17.81 -4.07
N HIS A 160 -2.44 16.94 -3.40
CA HIS A 160 -1.89 15.79 -2.71
C HIS A 160 -1.35 14.74 -3.68
N LEU A 161 -2.00 14.54 -4.83
CA LEU A 161 -1.62 13.54 -5.82
C LEU A 161 -0.23 13.80 -6.38
N ILE A 162 0.04 15.05 -6.79
CA ILE A 162 1.35 15.43 -7.36
C ILE A 162 2.46 15.10 -6.36
N ASN A 163 2.36 15.64 -5.14
CA ASN A 163 3.37 15.44 -4.10
C ASN A 163 3.54 13.96 -3.74
N SER A 164 2.45 13.22 -3.58
CA SER A 164 2.50 11.79 -3.24
C SER A 164 3.16 10.98 -4.34
N THR A 165 2.85 11.27 -5.61
CA THR A 165 3.43 10.54 -6.74
C THR A 165 4.92 10.80 -6.93
N GLU A 166 5.38 12.04 -6.78
CA GLU A 166 6.81 12.39 -6.84
C GLU A 166 7.61 11.67 -5.75
N CYS A 167 7.06 11.67 -4.53
CA CYS A 167 7.61 10.94 -3.40
C CYS A 167 7.66 9.43 -3.67
N LEU A 168 6.55 8.82 -4.11
CA LEU A 168 6.50 7.39 -4.40
C LEU A 168 7.48 7.00 -5.52
N MET A 169 7.63 7.84 -6.55
CA MET A 169 8.57 7.60 -7.64
C MET A 169 10.05 7.70 -7.24
N SER A 170 10.35 8.35 -6.11
CA SER A 170 11.72 8.42 -5.54
C SER A 170 12.14 7.18 -4.75
N LEU A 171 11.20 6.31 -4.37
CA LEU A 171 11.49 5.16 -3.53
C LEU A 171 12.18 4.06 -4.36
N SER A 172 13.27 3.50 -3.84
CA SER A 172 13.99 2.38 -4.47
C SER A 172 13.35 1.00 -4.21
N SER A 173 12.52 0.91 -3.18
CA SER A 173 11.77 -0.28 -2.78
C SER A 173 10.59 -0.59 -3.69
N ASN A 174 9.98 -1.77 -3.54
CA ASN A 174 8.74 -2.06 -4.23
C ASN A 174 7.56 -1.35 -3.56
N LEU A 175 6.60 -0.91 -4.35
CA LEU A 175 5.35 -0.30 -3.91
C LEU A 175 4.19 -1.20 -4.24
N ARG A 176 3.18 -1.16 -3.39
CA ARG A 176 1.89 -1.77 -3.68
C ARG A 176 0.78 -0.82 -3.27
N MET A 177 -0.09 -0.53 -4.23
CA MET A 177 -1.20 0.39 -4.07
C MET A 177 -2.51 -0.37 -4.02
N ARG A 178 -3.45 0.11 -3.20
CA ARG A 178 -4.78 -0.48 -3.03
C ARG A 178 -5.78 0.55 -2.54
N VAL A 179 -7.03 0.34 -2.88
CA VAL A 179 -8.15 1.01 -2.18
C VAL A 179 -8.69 0.03 -1.16
N ASN A 180 -8.82 0.45 0.10
CA ASN A 180 -9.47 -0.33 1.14
C ASN A 180 -10.84 0.28 1.45
N PHE A 181 -11.87 -0.54 1.58
CA PHE A 181 -13.18 -0.10 2.08
C PHE A 181 -13.29 -0.42 3.56
N GLY A 182 -13.79 0.52 4.34
CA GLY A 182 -13.77 0.45 5.79
C GLY A 182 -14.83 1.31 6.45
N ILE A 183 -14.70 1.45 7.76
CA ILE A 183 -15.47 2.39 8.57
C ILE A 183 -14.49 3.32 9.25
N LEU A 184 -14.67 4.61 9.04
CA LEU A 184 -13.94 5.64 9.76
C LEU A 184 -14.42 5.66 11.22
N LYS A 185 -13.51 5.63 12.19
CA LYS A 185 -13.87 5.73 13.62
C LYS A 185 -13.02 6.74 14.34
N ALA A 186 -13.66 7.61 15.12
CA ALA A 186 -12.97 8.51 16.03
C ALA A 186 -12.58 7.74 17.29
N VAL A 187 -11.28 7.48 17.47
CA VAL A 187 -10.74 6.80 18.66
C VAL A 187 -10.46 7.80 19.77
N LEU A 188 -10.10 9.04 19.42
CA LEU A 188 -9.81 10.12 20.35
C LEU A 188 -10.53 11.39 19.92
N ARG A 189 -11.44 11.91 20.74
CA ARG A 189 -12.17 13.14 20.46
C ARG A 189 -11.32 14.34 20.86
N LYS A 190 -11.20 15.34 19.97
CA LYS A 190 -10.59 16.63 20.32
C LYS A 190 -11.61 17.46 21.12
N LYS A 191 -11.19 18.10 22.21
CA LYS A 191 -12.09 18.79 23.16
C LYS A 191 -12.92 19.88 22.49
N GLU A 192 -12.34 20.58 21.53
CA GLU A 192 -13.00 21.63 20.74
C GLU A 192 -14.03 21.13 19.70
N ILE A 193 -14.09 19.83 19.39
CA ILE A 193 -14.98 19.29 18.35
C ILE A 193 -16.26 18.72 18.99
N PRO A 194 -17.46 19.27 18.72
CA PRO A 194 -18.71 18.76 19.25
C PRO A 194 -19.09 17.41 18.64
N GLU A 195 -20.02 16.69 19.29
CA GLU A 195 -20.52 15.39 18.80
C GLU A 195 -21.50 15.51 17.63
N VAL A 196 -22.10 16.68 17.43
CA VAL A 196 -23.00 16.94 16.31
C VAL A 196 -22.46 18.14 15.56
N LEU A 197 -22.22 17.93 14.27
CA LEU A 197 -21.59 18.89 13.38
C LEU A 197 -22.49 19.13 12.19
N THR A 198 -22.46 20.34 11.63
CA THR A 198 -22.88 20.55 10.25
C THR A 198 -21.91 19.85 9.29
N TYR A 199 -22.30 19.74 8.02
CA TYR A 199 -21.42 19.16 7.01
C TYR A 199 -20.09 19.92 6.88
N ASP A 200 -20.14 21.25 6.80
CA ASP A 200 -18.95 22.10 6.70
C ASP A 200 -18.08 22.03 7.97
N GLU A 201 -18.70 22.01 9.15
CA GLU A 201 -17.96 21.81 10.41
C GLU A 201 -17.26 20.45 10.46
N PHE A 202 -17.85 19.41 9.89
CA PHE A 202 -17.21 18.10 9.78
C PHE A 202 -16.03 18.09 8.80
N VAL A 203 -16.11 18.85 7.70
CA VAL A 203 -14.97 19.05 6.78
C VAL A 203 -13.80 19.71 7.51
N GLU A 204 -14.04 20.75 8.31
CA GLU A 204 -12.99 21.40 9.11
C GLU A 204 -12.44 20.51 10.24
N ALA A 205 -13.32 19.73 10.89
CA ALA A 205 -12.92 18.73 11.87
C ALA A 205 -12.00 17.67 11.23
N ALA A 206 -12.31 17.20 10.02
CA ALA A 206 -11.50 16.22 9.30
C ALA A 206 -10.06 16.70 9.06
N LYS A 207 -9.87 17.97 8.67
CA LYS A 207 -8.53 18.59 8.53
C LYS A 207 -7.76 18.55 9.86
N THR A 208 -8.44 18.83 10.97
CA THR A 208 -7.82 18.79 12.30
C THR A 208 -7.37 17.37 12.67
N TYR A 209 -8.19 16.36 12.35
CA TYR A 209 -7.85 14.96 12.58
C TYR A 209 -6.73 14.45 11.68
N SER A 210 -6.67 14.89 10.41
CA SER A 210 -5.57 14.57 9.49
C SER A 210 -4.21 14.98 10.06
N VAL A 211 -4.13 16.17 10.69
CA VAL A 211 -2.88 16.67 11.28
C VAL A 211 -2.59 16.06 12.66
N ARG A 212 -3.61 15.96 13.52
CA ARG A 212 -3.42 15.61 14.94
C ARG A 212 -3.70 14.15 15.27
N GLY A 213 -4.08 13.34 14.28
CA GLY A 213 -4.56 11.97 14.45
C GLY A 213 -5.78 11.84 15.36
N GLY A 214 -6.16 10.59 15.67
CA GLY A 214 -7.26 10.27 16.58
C GLY A 214 -8.54 9.82 15.88
N ILE A 215 -8.52 9.75 14.55
CA ILE A 215 -9.50 9.07 13.72
C ILE A 215 -8.73 8.13 12.79
N GLY A 216 -9.34 7.04 12.34
CA GLY A 216 -8.69 6.14 11.40
C GLY A 216 -9.68 5.22 10.70
N LEU A 217 -9.27 4.72 9.53
CA LEU A 217 -10.06 3.79 8.73
C LEU A 217 -9.89 2.36 9.26
N HIS A 218 -11.01 1.73 9.62
CA HIS A 218 -11.04 0.32 10.01
C HIS A 218 -11.61 -0.53 8.87
N ASP A 219 -10.74 -1.27 8.18
CA ASP A 219 -11.02 -2.04 6.97
C ASP A 219 -11.32 -3.54 7.22
N ARG A 220 -11.42 -3.94 8.49
CA ARG A 220 -11.68 -5.32 8.91
C ARG A 220 -12.97 -5.42 9.70
N PHE A 221 -13.86 -6.26 9.21
CA PHE A 221 -15.23 -6.42 9.70
C PHE A 221 -15.46 -7.81 10.30
N SER A 222 -16.34 -7.89 11.30
CA SER A 222 -16.71 -9.13 11.98
C SER A 222 -17.85 -9.89 11.29
N GLU A 223 -18.74 -9.19 10.57
CA GLU A 223 -19.98 -9.78 10.03
C GLU A 223 -19.71 -10.54 8.73
N ILE A 224 -19.12 -11.73 8.81
CA ILE A 224 -18.65 -12.52 7.65
C ILE A 224 -19.74 -12.76 6.60
N LYS A 225 -21.00 -12.96 6.99
CA LYS A 225 -22.11 -13.20 6.04
C LYS A 225 -22.36 -12.01 5.11
N LEU A 226 -22.05 -10.79 5.55
CA LEU A 226 -22.19 -9.60 4.73
C LEU A 226 -21.28 -9.67 3.50
N SER A 227 -20.11 -10.30 3.58
CA SER A 227 -19.21 -10.43 2.43
C SER A 227 -19.83 -11.25 1.30
N ASN A 228 -20.51 -12.35 1.62
CA ASN A 228 -21.20 -13.18 0.61
C ASN A 228 -22.42 -12.45 0.01
N HIS A 229 -23.15 -11.67 0.82
CA HIS A 229 -24.25 -10.84 0.34
C HIS A 229 -23.76 -9.77 -0.65
N ILE A 230 -22.65 -9.10 -0.34
CA ILE A 230 -22.01 -8.15 -1.24
C ILE A 230 -21.59 -8.83 -2.54
N ILE A 231 -20.93 -9.98 -2.47
CA ILE A 231 -20.52 -10.72 -3.68
C ILE A 231 -21.73 -11.08 -4.55
N LYS A 232 -22.80 -11.62 -3.94
CA LYS A 232 -24.05 -11.98 -4.64
C LYS A 232 -24.64 -10.76 -5.34
N HIS A 233 -24.76 -9.64 -4.63
CA HIS A 233 -25.30 -8.41 -5.19
C HIS A 233 -24.47 -7.92 -6.38
N LEU A 234 -23.15 -7.81 -6.21
CA LEU A 234 -22.26 -7.30 -7.27
C LEU A 234 -22.17 -8.21 -8.50
N LEU A 235 -22.32 -9.53 -8.33
CA LEU A 235 -22.40 -10.49 -9.45
C LEU A 235 -23.74 -10.47 -10.18
N ALA A 236 -24.80 -10.01 -9.52
CA ALA A 236 -26.14 -9.88 -10.10
C ALA A 236 -26.30 -8.59 -10.91
N LEU A 237 -25.42 -7.60 -10.73
CA LEU A 237 -25.41 -6.38 -11.53
C LEU A 237 -25.18 -6.70 -13.01
N ASP A 238 -26.01 -6.15 -13.86
CA ASP A 238 -25.95 -6.26 -15.32
C ASP A 238 -25.13 -5.13 -15.97
N GLY A 239 -24.66 -4.16 -15.17
CA GLY A 239 -23.95 -2.96 -15.60
C GLY A 239 -24.81 -1.70 -15.63
N ASN A 240 -26.13 -1.81 -15.50
CA ASN A 240 -27.02 -0.66 -15.30
C ASN A 240 -26.74 -0.05 -13.92
N GLY A 241 -25.93 1.00 -13.88
CA GLY A 241 -25.50 1.62 -12.61
C GLY A 241 -24.01 1.87 -12.48
N GLY A 242 -23.21 1.44 -13.47
CA GLY A 242 -21.83 1.90 -13.69
C GLY A 242 -20.72 0.88 -13.40
N ILE A 243 -21.00 -0.21 -12.70
CA ILE A 243 -20.04 -1.34 -12.57
C ILE A 243 -20.72 -2.69 -12.80
N ARG A 244 -19.93 -3.62 -13.31
CA ARG A 244 -20.30 -5.03 -13.47
C ARG A 244 -19.08 -5.90 -13.22
N LEU A 245 -19.22 -6.97 -12.45
CA LEU A 245 -18.15 -7.96 -12.30
C LEU A 245 -18.16 -8.94 -13.47
N VAL A 246 -16.98 -9.26 -14.02
CA VAL A 246 -16.83 -10.22 -15.11
C VAL A 246 -16.84 -11.65 -14.54
N LYS A 247 -17.95 -12.37 -14.70
CA LYS A 247 -18.16 -13.70 -14.10
C LYS A 247 -17.07 -14.71 -14.45
N ASP A 248 -16.59 -14.71 -15.69
CA ASP A 248 -15.58 -15.67 -16.18
C ASP A 248 -14.18 -15.41 -15.62
N THR A 249 -13.96 -14.26 -14.99
CA THR A 249 -12.69 -13.89 -14.36
C THR A 249 -12.65 -14.18 -12.87
N VAL A 250 -13.77 -14.68 -12.32
CA VAL A 250 -13.89 -14.99 -10.90
C VAL A 250 -12.89 -16.08 -10.54
N LYS A 251 -11.96 -15.76 -9.63
CA LYS A 251 -11.01 -16.72 -9.08
C LYS A 251 -11.03 -16.74 -7.55
N ARG A 252 -10.46 -17.81 -7.00
CA ARG A 252 -10.16 -17.94 -5.58
C ARG A 252 -8.66 -17.93 -5.40
N ALA A 253 -8.20 -17.04 -4.52
CA ALA A 253 -6.80 -16.94 -4.16
C ALA A 253 -6.65 -17.21 -2.66
N TYR A 254 -5.54 -17.83 -2.29
CA TYR A 254 -5.20 -18.09 -0.90
C TYR A 254 -3.83 -17.48 -0.62
N SER A 255 -3.73 -16.73 0.48
CA SER A 255 -2.46 -16.20 0.94
C SER A 255 -2.24 -16.56 2.40
N LEU A 256 -1.08 -17.14 2.71
CA LEU A 256 -0.68 -17.45 4.07
C LEU A 256 0.39 -16.44 4.50
N THR A 257 0.24 -15.85 5.68
CA THR A 257 1.23 -14.96 6.27
C THR A 257 1.58 -15.44 7.67
N MET A 258 2.87 -15.54 7.98
CA MET A 258 3.39 -15.95 9.27
C MET A 258 4.28 -14.85 9.84
N ARG A 259 3.88 -14.27 10.97
CA ARG A 259 4.68 -13.27 11.68
C ARG A 259 5.66 -13.96 12.62
N LEU A 260 6.93 -13.54 12.57
CA LEU A 260 8.01 -14.17 13.31
C LEU A 260 8.29 -13.43 14.64
N ASN A 261 8.78 -14.15 15.65
CA ASN A 261 9.12 -13.63 16.99
C ASN A 261 10.55 -13.04 17.05
N GLN A 262 11.49 -13.56 16.25
CA GLN A 262 12.94 -13.36 16.42
C GLN A 262 13.56 -12.39 15.39
N LEU A 263 12.78 -11.90 14.44
CA LEU A 263 13.24 -11.02 13.37
C LEU A 263 12.35 -9.78 13.35
N ASP A 264 12.94 -8.61 13.58
CA ASP A 264 12.32 -7.29 13.70
C ASP A 264 11.11 -7.09 12.80
N GLN A 265 9.92 -7.30 13.36
CA GLN A 265 8.65 -7.16 12.66
C GLN A 265 8.60 -7.88 11.30
N LYS A 266 9.33 -8.98 11.05
CA LYS A 266 9.29 -9.67 9.76
C LYS A 266 8.12 -10.65 9.64
N GLU A 267 7.57 -10.74 8.43
CA GLU A 267 6.53 -11.68 8.02
C GLU A 267 7.01 -12.50 6.82
N VAL A 268 6.71 -13.80 6.84
CA VAL A 268 6.85 -14.68 5.68
C VAL A 268 5.49 -14.83 5.04
N TRP A 269 5.39 -14.61 3.73
CA TRP A 269 4.14 -14.77 3.00
C TRP A 269 4.25 -15.71 1.81
N LEU A 270 3.19 -16.50 1.63
CA LEU A 270 2.92 -17.34 0.47
C LEU A 270 1.70 -16.74 -0.22
N GLN A 271 1.87 -16.23 -1.44
CA GLN A 271 0.79 -15.65 -2.24
C GLN A 271 0.34 -16.64 -3.32
N ASP A 272 -0.94 -16.57 -3.70
CA ASP A 272 -1.58 -17.46 -4.67
C ASP A 272 -1.25 -18.94 -4.42
N TRP A 273 -1.33 -19.34 -3.15
CA TRP A 273 -0.97 -20.68 -2.70
C TRP A 273 -2.05 -21.69 -3.07
N ALA A 274 -1.66 -22.74 -3.82
CA ALA A 274 -2.61 -23.68 -4.41
C ALA A 274 -2.81 -25.00 -3.63
N GLY A 275 -2.14 -25.23 -2.51
CA GLY A 275 -2.23 -26.54 -1.81
C GLY A 275 -0.91 -27.10 -1.32
N ASP A 276 0.11 -26.96 -2.16
CA ASP A 276 1.39 -27.67 -2.04
C ASP A 276 2.50 -26.73 -1.58
N GLY A 277 3.12 -27.06 -0.45
CA GLY A 277 4.22 -26.30 0.14
C GLY A 277 5.50 -26.34 -0.70
N ASP A 278 5.79 -27.46 -1.38
CA ASP A 278 6.97 -27.58 -2.25
C ASP A 278 6.82 -26.66 -3.47
N ALA A 279 5.62 -26.61 -4.06
CA ALA A 279 5.31 -25.68 -5.14
C ALA A 279 5.25 -24.21 -4.68
N ALA A 280 4.98 -23.96 -3.39
CA ALA A 280 4.89 -22.61 -2.83
C ALA A 280 6.25 -22.00 -2.48
N LEU A 281 7.26 -22.83 -2.19
CA LEU A 281 8.56 -22.37 -1.72
C LEU A 281 9.26 -21.36 -2.66
N PRO A 282 9.32 -21.57 -3.99
CA PRO A 282 9.93 -20.59 -4.90
C PRO A 282 9.18 -19.25 -4.94
N ARG A 283 7.91 -19.24 -4.54
CA ARG A 283 7.04 -18.05 -4.48
C ARG A 283 7.00 -17.43 -3.09
N ALA A 284 7.59 -18.11 -2.09
CA ALA A 284 7.67 -17.59 -0.75
C ALA A 284 8.56 -16.36 -0.71
N ARG A 285 8.17 -15.40 0.12
CA ARG A 285 8.86 -14.13 0.30
C ARG A 285 8.84 -13.76 1.76
N MET A 286 9.83 -12.99 2.18
CA MET A 286 9.90 -12.43 3.53
C MET A 286 9.97 -10.91 3.42
N GLY A 287 9.45 -10.20 4.41
CA GLY A 287 9.60 -8.75 4.50
C GLY A 287 8.98 -8.19 5.77
N VAL A 288 8.67 -6.90 5.79
CA VAL A 288 8.17 -6.20 6.99
C VAL A 288 6.66 -6.42 7.17
N ALA A 289 6.24 -6.69 8.40
CA ALA A 289 4.86 -6.99 8.81
C ALA A 289 3.93 -5.77 8.72
N MET A 290 4.49 -4.58 8.91
CA MET A 290 3.76 -3.32 8.83
C MET A 290 4.54 -2.41 7.88
N PRO A 291 4.23 -2.46 6.58
CA PRO A 291 4.89 -1.61 5.60
C PRO A 291 4.62 -0.13 5.91
N THR A 292 5.58 0.72 5.56
CA THR A 292 5.43 2.18 5.66
C THR A 292 4.49 2.65 4.57
N SER A 293 3.44 3.38 4.96
CA SER A 293 2.50 4.00 4.02
C SER A 293 3.02 5.38 3.62
N TYR A 294 3.28 5.60 2.33
CA TYR A 294 3.70 6.90 1.79
C TYR A 294 2.57 7.65 1.08
N LEU A 295 1.45 6.95 0.88
CA LEU A 295 0.18 7.52 0.50
C LEU A 295 -0.83 6.83 1.40
N ASP A 296 -1.43 7.58 2.32
CA ASP A 296 -2.52 7.09 3.17
C ASP A 296 -3.64 8.14 3.17
N TRP A 297 -4.51 8.03 2.18
CA TRP A 297 -5.63 8.95 2.05
C TRP A 297 -6.90 8.24 2.46
N VAL A 298 -7.71 8.92 3.25
CA VAL A 298 -8.99 8.42 3.74
C VAL A 298 -10.10 9.37 3.33
N MET A 299 -11.16 8.81 2.77
CA MET A 299 -12.32 9.52 2.26
C MET A 299 -13.51 9.20 3.16
N ALA A 300 -13.83 10.14 4.03
CA ALA A 300 -14.99 10.07 4.92
C ALA A 300 -16.26 10.34 4.13
N ALA A 301 -17.20 9.39 4.11
CA ALA A 301 -18.45 9.50 3.37
C ALA A 301 -19.63 9.30 4.32
N PRO A 302 -19.93 10.26 5.21
CA PRO A 302 -20.89 10.09 6.31
C PRO A 302 -22.32 9.77 5.85
N ASP A 303 -22.63 9.98 4.56
CA ASP A 303 -23.91 9.67 3.92
C ASP A 303 -23.96 8.28 3.24
N MET A 304 -22.88 7.51 3.33
CA MET A 304 -22.73 6.16 2.79
C MET A 304 -22.55 5.14 3.93
N ARG A 305 -22.63 3.84 3.63
CA ARG A 305 -22.46 2.72 4.59
C ARG A 305 -20.99 2.44 4.90
N VAL A 306 -20.11 2.72 3.94
CA VAL A 306 -18.69 2.48 4.05
C VAL A 306 -17.92 3.71 3.61
N ASP A 307 -16.81 3.96 4.29
CA ASP A 307 -15.76 4.88 3.90
C ASP A 307 -14.72 4.11 3.06
N TRP A 308 -13.77 4.82 2.48
CA TRP A 308 -12.70 4.17 1.74
C TRP A 308 -11.39 4.93 1.87
N GLY A 309 -10.28 4.28 1.57
CA GLY A 309 -8.98 4.93 1.56
C GLY A 309 -8.10 4.40 0.45
N LEU A 310 -7.37 5.30 -0.22
CA LEU A 310 -6.31 4.96 -1.16
C LEU A 310 -5.01 4.87 -0.39
N ARG A 311 -4.30 3.76 -0.56
CA ARG A 311 -3.07 3.48 0.18
C ARG A 311 -1.97 2.96 -0.74
N ALA A 312 -0.76 3.51 -0.63
CA ALA A 312 0.44 2.96 -1.26
C ALA A 312 1.52 2.70 -0.21
N ASP A 313 1.84 1.41 -0.07
CA ASP A 313 2.76 0.88 0.92
C ASP A 313 4.12 0.55 0.29
N GLU A 314 5.20 0.87 1.00
CA GLU A 314 6.56 0.41 0.71
C GLU A 314 6.75 -1.01 1.24
N TYR A 315 7.13 -1.91 0.32
CA TYR A 315 7.44 -3.30 0.61
C TYR A 315 8.90 -3.58 0.30
N VAL A 316 9.65 -3.87 1.35
CA VAL A 316 10.98 -4.47 1.25
C VAL A 316 10.81 -5.98 1.26
N VAL A 317 11.18 -6.61 0.15
CA VAL A 317 11.04 -8.04 -0.07
C VAL A 317 12.41 -8.68 -0.09
N GLU A 318 12.59 -9.68 0.77
CA GLU A 318 13.80 -10.48 0.91
C GLU A 318 13.52 -11.94 0.55
N SER A 319 14.59 -12.67 0.25
CA SER A 319 14.51 -14.13 0.14
C SER A 319 14.19 -14.74 1.50
N VAL A 320 13.42 -15.83 1.47
CA VAL A 320 13.12 -16.57 2.69
C VAL A 320 14.39 -17.34 3.10
N PRO A 321 14.88 -17.18 4.34
CA PRO A 321 16.05 -17.91 4.81
C PRO A 321 15.85 -19.44 4.72
N GLU A 322 16.91 -20.17 4.38
CA GLU A 322 16.86 -21.64 4.15
C GLU A 322 16.25 -22.40 5.31
N GLU A 323 16.48 -21.91 6.52
CA GLU A 323 15.92 -22.48 7.74
C GLU A 323 14.37 -22.55 7.69
N PHE A 324 13.68 -21.61 7.05
CA PHE A 324 12.22 -21.61 6.90
C PHE A 324 11.71 -22.52 5.79
N HIS A 325 12.58 -23.04 4.92
CA HIS A 325 12.16 -23.83 3.76
C HIS A 325 11.49 -25.13 4.20
N GLY A 326 12.04 -25.81 5.21
CA GLY A 326 11.45 -27.05 5.74
C GLY A 326 10.03 -26.85 6.26
N LEU A 327 9.77 -25.74 6.97
CA LEU A 327 8.44 -25.38 7.43
C LEU A 327 7.49 -25.18 6.24
N ILE A 328 7.89 -24.41 5.23
CA ILE A 328 7.04 -24.08 4.09
C ILE A 328 6.65 -25.34 3.31
N LYS A 329 7.60 -26.25 3.10
CA LYS A 329 7.36 -27.52 2.40
C LYS A 329 6.33 -28.40 3.10
N GLU A 330 6.29 -28.38 4.43
CA GLU A 330 5.35 -29.18 5.21
C GLU A 330 3.93 -28.59 5.25
N LEU A 331 3.75 -27.31 4.92
CA LEU A 331 2.44 -26.67 4.94
C LEU A 331 1.52 -27.31 3.91
N LYS A 332 0.27 -27.56 4.32
CA LYS A 332 -0.79 -28.02 3.42
C LYS A 332 -1.99 -27.08 3.51
N LEU A 333 -2.51 -26.70 2.36
CA LEU A 333 -3.77 -25.99 2.26
C LEU A 333 -4.84 -27.00 1.86
N LYS A 334 -5.96 -26.99 2.58
CA LYS A 334 -7.19 -27.65 2.20
C LYS A 334 -8.18 -26.54 1.78
N PRO A 335 -8.36 -26.32 0.46
CA PRO A 335 -9.24 -25.30 -0.06
C PRO A 335 -10.67 -25.47 0.43
N ALA A 336 -11.40 -24.36 0.56
CA ALA A 336 -12.81 -24.40 0.89
C ALA A 336 -13.63 -25.07 -0.24
N ARG A 337 -14.66 -25.82 0.13
CA ARG A 337 -15.61 -26.42 -0.82
C ARG A 337 -16.81 -25.49 -0.98
N TYR A 338 -17.12 -25.17 -2.23
CA TYR A 338 -18.21 -24.27 -2.62
C TYR A 338 -19.34 -25.07 -3.24
N LYS A 339 -20.58 -24.80 -2.80
CA LYS A 339 -21.80 -25.30 -3.47
C LYS A 339 -22.16 -24.31 -4.59
N GLU A 340 -22.71 -24.80 -5.69
CA GLU A 340 -22.96 -23.99 -6.91
C GLU A 340 -23.77 -22.70 -6.67
N ASN A 341 -24.68 -22.66 -5.67
CA ASN A 341 -25.65 -21.56 -5.50
C ASN A 341 -25.66 -20.85 -4.12
N GLY A 342 -24.69 -21.10 -3.24
CA GLY A 342 -24.82 -20.69 -1.83
C GLY A 342 -23.83 -19.64 -1.35
N ASP A 343 -22.55 -19.95 -1.46
CA ASP A 343 -21.48 -19.16 -0.85
C ASP A 343 -20.33 -18.99 -1.83
N PHE A 344 -19.96 -17.74 -2.07
CA PHE A 344 -18.83 -17.41 -2.92
C PHE A 344 -17.54 -17.36 -2.11
N LEU A 345 -17.60 -17.14 -0.81
CA LEU A 345 -16.45 -16.97 0.05
C LEU A 345 -16.61 -17.77 1.34
N ARG A 346 -15.70 -18.71 1.58
CA ARG A 346 -15.67 -19.59 2.74
C ARG A 346 -14.24 -19.70 3.26
N PRO A 347 -14.04 -19.82 4.59
CA PRO A 347 -12.71 -20.03 5.15
C PRO A 347 -12.12 -21.33 4.63
N ALA A 348 -10.82 -21.31 4.30
CA ALA A 348 -10.07 -22.52 3.98
C ALA A 348 -9.36 -23.03 5.25
N GLU A 349 -8.73 -24.19 5.15
CA GLU A 349 -7.95 -24.75 6.26
C GLU A 349 -6.47 -24.81 5.89
N VAL A 350 -5.61 -24.34 6.79
CA VAL A 350 -4.17 -24.57 6.72
C VAL A 350 -3.75 -25.58 7.78
N ILE A 351 -3.02 -26.61 7.35
CA ILE A 351 -2.56 -27.70 8.20
C ILE A 351 -1.06 -27.54 8.43
N PHE A 352 -0.68 -27.53 9.71
CA PHE A 352 0.70 -27.61 10.18
C PHE A 352 0.95 -29.04 10.69
N PRO A 353 1.55 -29.95 9.89
CA PRO A 353 1.70 -31.35 10.29
C PRO A 353 2.69 -31.50 11.44
N ARG A 354 3.85 -30.82 11.40
CA ARG A 354 4.84 -30.81 12.49
C ARG A 354 5.51 -29.42 12.60
N PRO A 355 5.12 -28.59 13.57
CA PRO A 355 5.77 -27.29 13.76
C PRO A 355 7.24 -27.41 14.20
N GLY A 356 7.71 -28.59 14.66
CA GLY A 356 9.11 -28.82 15.04
C GLY A 356 9.68 -27.72 15.95
N GLY A 357 10.89 -27.26 15.62
CA GLY A 357 11.55 -26.12 16.29
C GLY A 357 10.93 -24.75 16.01
N TRP A 358 9.91 -24.65 15.15
CA TRP A 358 9.25 -23.40 14.73
C TRP A 358 8.13 -22.96 15.67
N LYS A 359 7.70 -23.86 16.56
CA LYS A 359 6.62 -23.66 17.53
C LYS A 359 6.73 -22.33 18.29
N ASP A 360 7.95 -21.95 18.67
CA ASP A 360 8.22 -20.74 19.44
C ASP A 360 8.71 -19.56 18.59
N ARG A 361 8.93 -19.77 17.28
CA ARG A 361 9.38 -18.72 16.35
C ARG A 361 8.22 -18.02 15.65
N ILE A 362 7.05 -18.65 15.53
CA ILE A 362 5.86 -18.07 14.92
C ILE A 362 5.02 -17.36 15.99
N LYS A 363 4.84 -16.05 15.84
CA LYS A 363 3.99 -15.22 16.70
C LYS A 363 2.52 -15.35 16.34
N GLN A 364 2.23 -15.32 15.04
CA GLN A 364 0.88 -15.27 14.51
C GLN A 364 0.86 -15.87 13.10
N THR A 365 -0.21 -16.60 12.80
CA THR A 365 -0.49 -17.12 11.46
C THR A 365 -1.78 -16.51 10.95
N ARG A 366 -1.78 -16.04 9.70
CA ARG A 366 -2.95 -15.49 9.01
C ARG A 366 -3.16 -16.24 7.71
N LEU A 367 -4.37 -16.75 7.48
CA LEU A 367 -4.80 -17.29 6.19
C LEU A 367 -5.86 -16.38 5.60
N LYS A 368 -5.57 -15.77 4.45
CA LYS A 368 -6.49 -14.96 3.65
C LYS A 368 -7.05 -15.84 2.55
N THR A 369 -8.37 -16.01 2.51
CA THR A 369 -9.10 -16.57 1.36
C THR A 369 -9.79 -15.42 0.64
N SER A 370 -9.56 -15.30 -0.66
CA SER A 370 -10.01 -14.16 -1.45
C SER A 370 -10.91 -14.59 -2.60
N PHE A 371 -12.04 -13.90 -2.75
CA PHE A 371 -12.80 -13.77 -3.98
C PHE A 371 -12.18 -12.62 -4.78
N VAL A 372 -11.76 -12.89 -6.02
CA VAL A 372 -11.22 -11.85 -6.91
C VAL A 372 -11.97 -11.89 -8.23
N ALA A 373 -12.43 -10.74 -8.71
CA ALA A 373 -13.08 -10.60 -10.01
C ALA A 373 -12.69 -9.28 -10.68
N GLU A 374 -12.67 -9.28 -12.01
CA GLU A 374 -12.45 -8.07 -12.80
C GLU A 374 -13.70 -7.19 -12.81
N ILE A 375 -13.49 -5.87 -12.76
CA ILE A 375 -14.55 -4.89 -13.00
C ILE A 375 -14.56 -4.61 -14.51
N HIS A 376 -15.68 -4.91 -15.16
CA HIS A 376 -15.89 -4.82 -16.60
C HIS A 376 -15.49 -3.46 -17.17
N ASP A 377 -14.86 -3.43 -18.34
CA ASP A 377 -14.34 -2.24 -19.03
C ASP A 377 -13.34 -1.39 -18.22
N THR A 378 -12.78 -1.93 -17.13
CA THR A 378 -11.76 -1.23 -16.33
C THR A 378 -10.52 -2.09 -16.14
N PRO A 379 -9.35 -1.49 -15.85
CA PRO A 379 -8.13 -2.22 -15.51
C PRO A 379 -8.11 -2.71 -14.05
N TYR A 380 -9.22 -2.60 -13.32
CA TYR A 380 -9.29 -2.83 -11.88
C TYR A 380 -9.91 -4.19 -11.54
N LEU A 381 -9.48 -4.72 -10.40
CA LEU A 381 -9.97 -5.92 -9.75
C LEU A 381 -10.66 -5.53 -8.45
N LEU A 382 -11.76 -6.19 -8.15
CA LEU A 382 -12.35 -6.21 -6.81
C LEU A 382 -11.89 -7.48 -6.08
N GLU A 383 -11.37 -7.30 -4.88
CA GLU A 383 -11.06 -8.39 -3.96
C GLU A 383 -11.96 -8.29 -2.72
N ILE A 384 -12.67 -9.36 -2.39
CA ILE A 384 -13.39 -9.52 -1.13
C ILE A 384 -12.80 -10.75 -0.44
N SER A 385 -12.35 -10.60 0.80
CA SER A 385 -11.55 -11.63 1.46
C SER A 385 -11.97 -11.90 2.89
N ILE A 386 -11.83 -13.15 3.32
CA ILE A 386 -11.90 -13.57 4.71
C ILE A 386 -10.48 -13.86 5.18
N THR A 387 -10.09 -13.29 6.31
CA THR A 387 -8.81 -13.56 6.97
C THR A 387 -9.05 -14.26 8.30
N GLN A 388 -8.53 -15.48 8.42
CA GLN A 388 -8.47 -16.21 9.67
C GLN A 388 -7.12 -15.95 10.35
N ILE A 389 -7.16 -15.60 11.63
CA ILE A 389 -5.99 -15.20 12.41
C ILE A 389 -5.87 -16.11 13.63
N TRP A 390 -4.74 -16.80 13.75
CA TRP A 390 -4.40 -17.65 14.89
C TRP A 390 -3.19 -17.11 15.62
N ASP A 391 -3.20 -17.31 16.94
CA ASP A 391 -1.99 -17.13 17.75
C ASP A 391 -1.02 -18.27 17.47
N LYS A 392 0.20 -17.91 17.11
CA LYS A 392 1.25 -18.84 16.68
C LYS A 392 0.76 -19.73 15.52
N TYR A 393 1.22 -20.98 15.47
CA TYR A 393 0.91 -21.98 14.44
C TYR A 393 -0.33 -22.85 14.78
N LYS A 394 -1.13 -22.50 15.80
CA LYS A 394 -2.22 -23.34 16.32
C LYS A 394 -3.47 -23.31 15.43
N THR A 395 -3.37 -23.76 14.19
CA THR A 395 -4.44 -23.63 13.18
C THR A 395 -5.61 -24.60 13.36
N LYS A 396 -5.50 -25.54 14.30
CA LYS A 396 -6.63 -26.38 14.77
C LYS A 396 -7.54 -25.67 15.78
N ALA A 397 -7.08 -24.59 16.40
CA ALA A 397 -7.91 -23.80 17.31
C ALA A 397 -8.86 -22.88 16.51
N LYS A 398 -9.95 -22.42 17.14
CA LYS A 398 -10.86 -21.45 16.53
C LYS A 398 -10.11 -20.14 16.25
N PRO A 399 -10.04 -19.67 14.99
CA PRO A 399 -9.39 -18.39 14.67
C PRO A 399 -10.26 -17.21 15.05
N ARG A 400 -9.62 -16.04 15.18
CA ARG A 400 -10.32 -14.77 14.96
C ARG A 400 -10.49 -14.58 13.46
N THR A 401 -11.73 -14.51 13.00
CA THR A 401 -12.06 -14.36 11.58
C THR A 401 -12.56 -12.95 11.32
N VAL A 402 -12.03 -12.29 10.30
CA VAL A 402 -12.47 -10.98 9.82
C VAL A 402 -12.63 -11.01 8.31
N TRP A 403 -13.42 -10.11 7.75
CA TRP A 403 -13.47 -9.91 6.29
C TRP A 403 -13.09 -8.49 5.91
N GLY A 404 -12.74 -8.27 4.64
CA GLY A 404 -12.43 -6.96 4.08
C GLY A 404 -12.64 -6.91 2.58
N MET A 405 -12.71 -5.69 2.03
CA MET A 405 -12.93 -5.43 0.60
C MET A 405 -11.93 -4.41 0.09
N GLU A 406 -11.31 -4.71 -1.05
CA GLU A 406 -10.18 -3.97 -1.60
C GLU A 406 -10.31 -3.85 -3.13
N ILE A 407 -9.85 -2.74 -3.73
CA ILE A 407 -9.67 -2.61 -5.19
C ILE A 407 -8.19 -2.50 -5.52
N TYR A 408 -7.77 -3.20 -6.57
CA TYR A 408 -6.41 -3.22 -7.09
C TYR A 408 -6.40 -3.01 -8.60
N GLY A 409 -5.44 -2.23 -9.12
CA GLY A 409 -5.12 -2.20 -10.55
C GLY A 409 -4.27 -3.40 -10.95
N LYS A 410 -4.70 -4.16 -11.96
CA LYS A 410 -3.97 -5.36 -12.46
C LYS A 410 -2.53 -5.05 -12.85
N HIS A 411 -2.30 -3.81 -13.30
CA HIS A 411 -1.03 -3.32 -13.80
C HIS A 411 -0.20 -2.58 -12.75
N TRP A 412 -0.75 -2.25 -11.58
CA TRP A 412 -0.10 -1.35 -10.63
C TRP A 412 1.24 -1.89 -10.14
N ASP A 413 1.33 -3.16 -9.75
CA ASP A 413 2.58 -3.74 -9.23
C ASP A 413 3.72 -3.66 -10.26
N SER A 414 3.42 -3.83 -11.54
CA SER A 414 4.42 -3.70 -12.63
C SER A 414 4.71 -2.22 -12.93
N ALA A 415 3.66 -1.41 -13.13
CA ALA A 415 3.79 -0.02 -13.54
C ALA A 415 4.45 0.86 -12.49
N MET A 416 4.10 0.69 -11.21
CA MET A 416 4.64 1.52 -10.13
C MET A 416 6.08 1.18 -9.78
N ASN A 417 6.53 -0.03 -10.11
CA ASN A 417 7.86 -0.54 -9.79
C ASN A 417 8.76 -0.67 -11.03
N HIS A 418 8.30 -0.21 -12.19
CA HIS A 418 9.15 -0.08 -13.36
C HIS A 418 10.18 1.00 -13.09
N VAL A 419 11.47 0.65 -13.12
CA VAL A 419 12.58 1.57 -12.89
C VAL A 419 13.19 1.95 -14.23
N ASP A 420 13.25 3.24 -14.51
CA ASP A 420 13.91 3.76 -15.70
C ASP A 420 15.42 3.47 -15.61
N PRO A 421 16.03 2.79 -16.60
CA PRO A 421 17.43 2.39 -16.54
C PRO A 421 18.41 3.57 -16.41
N ILE A 422 18.02 4.74 -16.92
CA ILE A 422 18.86 5.94 -16.89
C ILE A 422 18.73 6.58 -15.52
N SER A 423 17.59 7.15 -15.16
CA SER A 423 17.36 7.88 -13.91
C SER A 423 17.39 6.99 -12.67
N ARG A 424 17.24 5.66 -12.79
CA ARG A 424 17.05 4.69 -11.69
C ARG A 424 15.90 5.06 -10.73
N ARG A 425 15.02 5.94 -11.16
CA ARG A 425 13.76 6.24 -10.47
C ARG A 425 12.66 5.41 -11.08
N LYS A 426 11.56 5.26 -10.35
CA LYS A 426 10.38 4.65 -10.92
C LYS A 426 9.82 5.55 -12.01
N ASP A 427 9.51 4.96 -13.15
CA ASP A 427 8.87 5.62 -14.27
C ASP A 427 7.44 5.12 -14.44
N TRP A 428 6.49 5.96 -14.02
CA TRP A 428 5.06 5.71 -14.12
C TRP A 428 4.49 6.11 -15.49
N GLY A 429 5.36 6.44 -16.43
CA GLY A 429 5.05 6.95 -17.76
C GLY A 429 4.71 8.44 -17.77
N GLU A 430 4.73 9.01 -18.96
CA GLU A 430 4.32 10.41 -19.18
C GLU A 430 2.94 10.68 -18.58
N ALA A 431 2.85 11.74 -17.77
CA ALA A 431 1.65 12.09 -17.03
C ALA A 431 1.04 10.89 -16.24
N GLN A 432 1.89 9.98 -15.75
CA GLN A 432 1.51 8.80 -14.95
C GLN A 432 0.54 7.85 -15.67
N ARG A 433 0.55 7.82 -17.01
CA ARG A 433 -0.38 7.03 -17.83
C ARG A 433 -0.29 5.52 -17.58
N ASN A 434 0.83 5.02 -17.06
CA ASN A 434 0.98 3.60 -16.77
C ASN A 434 0.30 3.22 -15.45
N VAL A 435 0.09 4.17 -14.52
CA VAL A 435 -0.58 3.92 -13.23
C VAL A 435 -2.07 4.25 -13.32
N TRP A 436 -2.41 5.40 -13.89
CA TRP A 436 -3.78 5.83 -14.16
C TRP A 436 -4.10 5.58 -15.63
N VAL A 437 -4.58 4.37 -15.93
CA VAL A 437 -4.81 3.91 -17.29
C VAL A 437 -6.14 4.47 -17.83
N GLY A 438 -6.15 4.85 -19.10
CA GLY A 438 -7.32 5.39 -19.78
C GLY A 438 -6.95 5.95 -21.15
N LYS A 439 -7.96 6.17 -22.00
CA LYS A 439 -7.76 6.69 -23.37
C LYS A 439 -7.54 8.21 -23.42
N ASP A 440 -7.98 8.93 -22.39
CA ASP A 440 -7.84 10.39 -22.35
C ASP A 440 -6.37 10.78 -22.11
N PRO A 441 -5.78 11.71 -22.87
CA PRO A 441 -4.40 12.16 -22.66
C PRO A 441 -4.19 12.90 -21.33
N ASN A 442 -5.24 13.45 -20.73
CA ASN A 442 -5.18 14.19 -19.47
C ASN A 442 -5.19 13.23 -18.27
N MET A 443 -4.12 13.28 -17.46
CA MET A 443 -3.97 12.50 -16.23
C MET A 443 -5.13 12.70 -15.25
N TRP A 444 -5.63 13.94 -15.10
CA TRP A 444 -6.70 14.26 -14.18
C TRP A 444 -8.02 13.57 -14.54
N LYS A 445 -8.31 13.46 -15.84
CA LYS A 445 -9.50 12.74 -16.30
C LYS A 445 -9.36 11.24 -16.10
N ARG A 446 -8.17 10.67 -16.35
CA ARG A 446 -7.91 9.25 -16.06
C ARG A 446 -8.03 8.95 -14.57
N PHE A 447 -7.52 9.83 -13.71
CA PHE A 447 -7.67 9.71 -12.27
C PHE A 447 -9.13 9.89 -11.81
N GLN A 448 -9.88 10.83 -12.40
CA GLN A 448 -11.31 10.98 -12.13
C GLN A 448 -12.09 9.73 -12.49
N SER A 449 -11.83 9.12 -13.65
CA SER A 449 -12.46 7.85 -14.02
C SER A 449 -12.16 6.74 -13.01
N PHE A 450 -10.95 6.70 -12.45
CA PHE A 450 -10.64 5.79 -11.34
C PHE A 450 -11.48 6.08 -10.09
N LEU A 451 -11.61 7.35 -9.68
CA LEU A 451 -12.45 7.74 -8.54
C LEU A 451 -13.91 7.31 -8.76
N GLU A 452 -14.43 7.43 -9.98
CA GLU A 452 -15.78 6.99 -10.33
C GLU A 452 -15.96 5.48 -10.11
N VAL A 453 -14.99 4.65 -10.48
CA VAL A 453 -15.05 3.20 -10.21
C VAL A 453 -15.17 2.92 -8.71
N VAL A 454 -14.36 3.59 -7.89
CA VAL A 454 -14.40 3.43 -6.42
C VAL A 454 -15.76 3.86 -5.85
N LEU A 455 -16.28 5.01 -6.29
CA LEU A 455 -17.57 5.55 -5.87
C LEU A 455 -18.75 4.67 -6.31
N HIS A 456 -18.68 4.07 -7.49
CA HIS A 456 -19.68 3.10 -7.93
C HIS A 456 -19.69 1.87 -7.02
N VAL A 457 -18.53 1.29 -6.70
CA VAL A 457 -18.45 0.16 -5.76
C VAL A 457 -19.02 0.55 -4.39
N GLN A 458 -18.64 1.72 -3.85
CA GLN A 458 -19.17 2.24 -2.59
C GLN A 458 -20.70 2.36 -2.62
N LYS A 459 -21.26 2.94 -3.69
CA LYS A 459 -22.71 3.10 -3.87
C LYS A 459 -23.42 1.75 -3.91
N HIS A 460 -22.90 0.76 -4.63
CA HIS A 460 -23.53 -0.56 -4.66
C HIS A 460 -23.49 -1.26 -3.30
N VAL A 461 -22.48 -1.01 -2.47
CA VAL A 461 -22.48 -1.50 -1.08
C VAL A 461 -23.53 -0.78 -0.22
N GLN A 462 -23.77 0.50 -0.46
CA GLN A 462 -24.85 1.26 0.18
C GLN A 462 -26.24 0.73 -0.19
N ASP A 463 -26.44 0.30 -1.43
CA ASP A 463 -27.73 -0.19 -1.94
C ASP A 463 -28.11 -1.60 -1.42
N ILE A 464 -27.20 -2.28 -0.72
CA ILE A 464 -27.45 -3.62 -0.14
C ILE A 464 -28.32 -3.47 1.11
N PRO A 465 -29.47 -4.18 1.19
CA PRO A 465 -30.31 -4.20 2.38
C PRO A 465 -29.54 -4.61 3.66
N PRO A 466 -30.01 -4.22 4.85
CA PRO A 466 -29.53 -4.81 6.10
C PRO A 466 -29.71 -6.34 6.08
N LEU A 467 -28.83 -7.05 6.78
CA LEU A 467 -29.02 -8.49 7.02
C LEU A 467 -30.31 -8.68 7.83
N THR A 468 -31.09 -9.68 7.47
CA THR A 468 -32.31 -10.06 8.21
C THR A 468 -31.96 -10.86 9.46
N ASP A 469 -32.89 -10.95 10.43
CA ASP A 469 -32.67 -11.77 11.62
C ASP A 469 -32.48 -13.26 11.26
N GLU A 470 -33.12 -13.76 10.19
CA GLU A 470 -32.91 -15.11 9.66
C GLU A 470 -31.47 -15.32 9.14
N ASP A 471 -30.90 -14.29 8.49
CA ASP A 471 -29.49 -14.30 8.08
C ASP A 471 -28.55 -14.37 9.31
N LEU A 472 -28.98 -13.83 10.45
CA LEU A 472 -28.23 -13.80 11.72
C LEU A 472 -28.45 -15.06 12.57
N GLU A 473 -29.59 -15.75 12.48
CA GLU A 473 -29.89 -16.95 13.27
C GLU A 473 -29.19 -18.21 12.75
N HIS A 474 -28.97 -18.33 11.43
CA HIS A 474 -28.11 -19.37 10.85
C HIS A 474 -26.62 -19.27 11.29
N THR A 475 -26.28 -18.38 12.22
CA THR A 475 -24.91 -18.12 12.71
C THR A 475 -24.57 -19.02 13.91
N GLU A 476 -25.56 -19.53 14.63
CA GLU A 476 -25.35 -20.43 15.77
C GLU A 476 -25.39 -21.91 15.36
N SER A 477 -26.17 -22.28 14.34
CA SER A 477 -26.32 -23.68 13.90
C SER A 477 -25.12 -24.22 13.11
N GLU A 478 -24.44 -23.39 12.31
CA GLU A 478 -23.25 -23.82 11.55
C GLU A 478 -21.94 -23.79 12.37
N ALA A 479 -21.99 -23.28 13.61
CA ALA A 479 -20.86 -23.35 14.55
C ALA A 479 -20.81 -24.68 15.33
N GLY A 480 -21.76 -25.59 15.07
CA GLY A 480 -21.98 -26.83 15.81
C GLY A 480 -21.76 -28.14 15.06
N GLU A 481 -21.24 -28.14 13.83
CA GLU A 481 -20.92 -29.36 13.06
C GLU A 481 -19.44 -29.48 12.67
#